data_AF-A0A6M1T3W3-F1
#
_entry.id   AF-A0A6M1T3W3-F1
#
_cell.length_a   1.000
_cell.length_b   1.000
_cell.length_c   1.000
_cell.angle_alpha   90.00
_cell.angle_beta   90.00
_cell.angle_gamma   90.00
#
_symmetry.space_group_name_H-M   'P 1'
#
loop_
_entity.id
_entity.type
_entity.pdbx_description
1 polymer ?
#
loop_
_entity_poly.entity_id
_entity_poly.type
_entity_poly.pdbx_seq_one_letter_code
_entity_poly.pdbx_strand_id
1 'polypeptide(L)'
;MPANKRYLSTRAQRISKTLAGIVGGYFVTIAIHLLVGVIIGTGHGWVQTVTYSTFLFWIAAMVVALLFEKAWKVWALYLFITFSCAALIYLLR
;
A
#
# COMPACT_ATOMS: atom_id res chain seq x y z
N MET A 1 -4.71 34.63 -11.37
CA MET A 1 -5.39 34.54 -10.05
C MET A 1 -4.53 33.71 -9.09
N PRO A 2 -4.29 34.14 -7.85
CA PRO A 2 -3.51 33.37 -6.87
C PRO A 2 -4.33 32.19 -6.30
N ALA A 3 -3.67 31.06 -6.06
CA ALA A 3 -4.30 29.85 -5.53
C ALA A 3 -4.70 30.00 -4.04
N ASN A 4 -5.84 29.43 -3.66
CA ASN A 4 -6.31 29.48 -2.28
C ASN A 4 -5.44 28.60 -1.36
N LYS A 5 -4.78 29.24 -0.39
CA LYS A 5 -3.84 28.61 0.56
C LYS A 5 -4.47 27.54 1.44
N ARG A 6 -5.79 27.54 1.65
CA ARG A 6 -6.49 26.53 2.47
C ARG A 6 -6.39 25.11 1.90
N TYR A 7 -6.23 24.97 0.58
CA TYR A 7 -6.14 23.67 -0.10
C TYR A 7 -4.70 23.25 -0.41
N LEU A 8 -3.72 24.09 -0.09
CA LEU A 8 -2.31 23.83 -0.34
C LEU A 8 -1.73 22.96 0.77
N SER A 9 -1.43 21.71 0.45
CA SER A 9 -0.71 20.80 1.35
C SER A 9 0.70 21.31 1.68
N THR A 10 1.13 21.15 2.93
CA THR A 10 2.48 21.51 3.34
C THR A 10 3.54 20.65 2.65
N ARG A 11 4.80 21.10 2.62
CA ARG A 11 5.90 20.33 2.02
C ARG A 11 6.08 18.96 2.71
N ALA A 12 6.05 18.93 4.05
CA ALA A 12 6.16 17.70 4.83
C ALA A 12 5.01 16.73 4.54
N GLN A 13 3.78 17.23 4.40
CA GLN A 13 2.62 16.41 4.07
C GLN A 13 2.74 15.79 2.66
N ARG A 14 3.26 16.53 1.68
CA ARG A 14 3.51 16.00 0.33
C ARG A 14 4.54 14.88 0.36
N ILE A 15 5.69 15.12 0.99
CA ILE A 15 6.76 14.12 1.13
C ILE A 15 6.22 12.87 1.84
N SER A 16 5.48 13.06 2.94
CA SER A 16 4.92 11.95 3.71
C SER A 16 3.91 11.13 2.91
N LYS A 17 3.06 11.75 2.08
CA LYS A 17 2.15 11.02 1.19
C LYS A 17 2.89 10.27 0.09
N THR A 18 3.90 10.87 -0.51
CA THR A 18 4.73 10.20 -1.52
C THR A 18 5.43 8.97 -0.91
N LEU A 19 5.99 9.11 0.29
CA LEU A 19 6.59 8.00 1.02
C LEU A 19 5.55 6.94 1.42
N ALA A 20 4.34 7.34 1.82
CA ALA A 20 3.26 6.41 2.09
C ALA A 20 2.87 5.60 0.84
N GLY A 21 2.82 6.25 -0.33
CA GLY A 21 2.55 5.59 -1.60
C GLY A 21 3.66 4.62 -2.01
N ILE A 22 4.92 5.05 -1.98
CA ILE A 22 6.07 4.22 -2.35
C ILE A 22 6.27 3.10 -1.32
N VAL A 23 6.61 3.45 -0.08
CA VAL A 23 7.01 2.47 0.94
C VAL A 23 5.81 1.74 1.51
N GLY A 24 4.81 2.49 1.97
CA GLY A 24 3.62 1.89 2.57
C GLY A 24 2.79 1.08 1.57
N GLY A 25 2.63 1.58 0.34
CA GLY A 25 1.94 0.86 -0.73
C GLY A 25 2.66 -0.44 -1.12
N TYR A 26 3.99 -0.45 -1.08
CA TYR A 26 4.78 -1.65 -1.35
C TYR A 26 4.57 -2.71 -0.26
N PHE A 27 4.58 -2.31 1.01
CA PHE A 27 4.31 -3.20 2.15
C PHE A 27 2.92 -3.83 2.07
N VAL A 28 1.88 -3.03 1.82
CA VAL A 28 0.51 -3.54 1.63
C VAL A 28 0.46 -4.55 0.49
N THR A 29 1.07 -4.20 -0.64
CA THR A 29 1.05 -5.06 -1.83
C THR A 29 1.70 -6.41 -1.57
N ILE A 30 2.90 -6.44 -0.98
CA ILE A 30 3.59 -7.70 -0.66
C ILE A 30 2.81 -8.49 0.38
N ALA A 31 2.34 -7.85 1.45
CA ALA A 31 1.62 -8.53 2.53
C ALA A 31 0.37 -9.26 1.99
N ILE A 32 -0.36 -8.63 1.07
CA ILE A 32 -1.50 -9.26 0.39
C ILE A 32 -1.03 -10.45 -0.45
N HIS A 33 -0.02 -10.30 -1.32
CA HIS A 33 0.45 -11.41 -2.16
C HIS A 33 0.99 -12.59 -1.35
N LEU A 34 1.66 -12.32 -0.22
CA LEU A 34 2.10 -13.36 0.71
C LEU A 34 0.91 -14.10 1.33
N LEU A 35 -0.11 -13.37 1.81
CA LEU A 35 -1.31 -13.98 2.38
C LEU A 35 -2.04 -14.85 1.33
N VAL A 36 -2.18 -14.37 0.10
CA VAL A 36 -2.78 -15.16 -0.99
C VAL A 36 -1.95 -16.41 -1.26
N GLY A 37 -0.62 -16.31 -1.25
CA GLY A 37 0.28 -17.45 -1.41
C GLY A 37 0.13 -18.50 -0.30
N VAL A 38 -0.16 -18.08 0.94
CA VAL A 38 -0.45 -18.98 2.06
C VAL A 38 -1.81 -19.69 1.87
N ILE A 39 -2.84 -18.97 1.41
CA ILE A 39 -4.20 -19.52 1.27
C ILE A 39 -4.33 -20.45 0.06
N ILE A 40 -3.79 -20.06 -1.09
CA ILE A 40 -3.98 -20.77 -2.37
C ILE A 40 -2.81 -21.71 -2.68
N GLY A 41 -1.66 -21.53 -2.02
CA GLY A 41 -0.44 -22.26 -2.30
C GLY A 41 0.35 -21.69 -3.49
N THR A 42 1.64 -22.00 -3.55
CA THR A 42 2.56 -21.50 -4.58
C THR A 42 2.87 -22.58 -5.62
N GLY A 43 2.13 -22.60 -6.72
CA GLY A 43 2.32 -23.54 -7.84
C GLY A 43 3.15 -23.00 -9.02
N HIS A 44 3.24 -23.76 -10.10
CA HIS A 44 3.88 -23.31 -11.35
C HIS A 44 3.18 -22.07 -11.91
N GLY A 45 3.95 -21.04 -12.28
CA GLY A 45 3.40 -19.77 -12.79
C GLY A 45 3.09 -18.72 -11.71
N TRP A 46 3.18 -19.09 -10.42
CA TRP A 46 2.91 -18.18 -9.31
C TRP A 46 3.84 -16.97 -9.32
N VAL A 47 5.15 -17.20 -9.45
CA VAL A 47 6.16 -16.13 -9.41
C VAL A 47 5.95 -15.11 -10.52
N GLN A 48 5.66 -15.55 -11.74
CA GLN A 48 5.37 -14.67 -12.88
C GLN A 48 4.13 -13.82 -12.61
N THR A 49 3.04 -14.45 -12.16
CA THR A 49 1.77 -13.77 -11.88
C THR A 49 1.96 -12.72 -10.78
N VAL A 50 2.55 -13.10 -9.65
CA VAL A 50 2.81 -12.21 -8.51
C VAL A 50 3.71 -11.05 -8.90
N THR A 51 4.69 -11.26 -9.76
CA THR A 51 5.61 -10.18 -10.19
C THR A 51 4.84 -9.07 -10.91
N TYR A 52 4.00 -9.42 -11.89
CA TYR A 52 3.21 -8.43 -12.63
C TYR A 52 2.09 -7.83 -11.79
N SER A 53 1.37 -8.64 -11.01
CA SER A 53 0.29 -8.14 -10.15
C SER A 53 0.80 -7.26 -9.01
N THR A 54 2.00 -7.52 -8.48
CA THR A 54 2.66 -6.64 -7.49
C THR A 54 2.84 -5.24 -8.06
N PHE A 55 3.34 -5.10 -9.29
CA PHE A 55 3.52 -3.79 -9.89
C PHE A 55 2.20 -3.03 -10.05
N LEU A 56 1.16 -3.69 -10.54
CA LEU A 56 -0.17 -3.09 -10.75
C LEU A 56 -0.83 -2.67 -9.43
N PHE A 57 -0.81 -3.55 -8.42
CA PHE A 57 -1.38 -3.25 -7.10
C PHE A 57 -0.61 -2.15 -6.39
N TRP A 58 0.71 -2.12 -6.55
CA TRP A 58 1.54 -1.09 -5.94
C TRP A 58 1.24 0.29 -6.51
N ILE A 59 1.06 0.41 -7.83
CA ILE A 59 0.63 1.67 -8.46
C ILE A 59 -0.75 2.09 -7.96
N ALA A 60 -1.71 1.16 -7.86
CA ALA A 60 -3.03 1.45 -7.32
C ALA A 60 -2.93 2.00 -5.87
N ALA A 61 -2.08 1.39 -5.03
CA ALA A 61 -1.81 1.90 -3.69
C ALA A 61 -1.11 3.28 -3.70
N MET A 62 -0.24 3.58 -4.66
CA MET A 62 0.32 4.93 -4.79
C MET A 62 -0.78 5.96 -5.06
N VAL A 63 -1.73 5.66 -5.95
CA VAL A 63 -2.87 6.55 -6.24
C VAL A 63 -3.73 6.75 -5.00
N VAL A 64 -4.03 5.67 -4.26
CA VAL A 64 -4.81 5.74 -3.01
C VAL A 64 -4.16 6.67 -1.99
N ALA A 65 -2.83 6.65 -1.85
CA ALA A 65 -2.11 7.53 -0.92
C ALA A 65 -2.32 9.03 -1.23
N LEU A 66 -2.54 9.39 -2.50
CA LEU A 66 -2.76 10.77 -2.92
C LEU A 66 -4.21 11.24 -2.69
N LEU A 67 -5.17 10.33 -2.62
CA LEU A 67 -6.60 10.65 -2.41
C LEU A 67 -6.90 11.16 -0.99
N PHE A 68 -6.12 10.77 0.01
CA PHE A 68 -6.35 11.19 1.39
C PHE A 68 -5.93 12.63 1.60
N GLU A 69 -6.73 13.42 2.32
CA GLU A 69 -6.33 14.77 2.72
C GLU A 69 -5.11 14.73 3.65
N LYS A 70 -5.15 13.93 4.73
CA LYS A 70 -4.12 13.88 5.77
C LYS A 70 -3.20 12.66 5.57
N ALA A 71 -1.88 12.89 5.57
CA ALA A 71 -0.89 11.83 5.31
C ALA A 71 -0.92 10.70 6.35
N TRP A 72 -1.16 11.01 7.63
CA TRP A 72 -1.22 10.01 8.69
C TRP A 72 -2.34 8.98 8.49
N LYS A 73 -3.46 9.37 7.86
CA LYS A 73 -4.58 8.45 7.59
C LYS A 73 -4.16 7.35 6.62
N VAL A 74 -3.33 7.68 5.63
CA VAL A 74 -2.77 6.69 4.68
C VAL A 74 -1.88 5.71 5.42
N TRP A 75 -0.97 6.23 6.24
CA TRP A 75 -0.07 5.37 7.04
C TRP A 75 -0.84 4.45 7.98
N ALA A 76 -1.84 4.98 8.69
CA ALA A 76 -2.69 4.17 9.57
C ALA A 76 -3.40 3.07 8.79
N LEU A 77 -4.00 3.38 7.63
CA LEU A 77 -4.65 2.39 6.78
C LEU A 77 -3.68 1.32 6.27
N TYR A 78 -2.51 1.73 5.77
CA TYR A 78 -1.54 0.80 5.17
C TYR A 78 -0.90 -0.11 6.22
N LEU A 79 -0.55 0.45 7.38
CA LEU A 79 -0.06 -0.34 8.49
C LEU A 79 -1.14 -1.28 9.02
N PHE A 80 -2.39 -0.83 9.13
CA PHE A 80 -3.50 -1.68 9.53
C PHE A 80 -3.65 -2.88 8.60
N ILE A 81 -3.73 -2.66 7.28
CA ILE A 81 -3.84 -3.76 6.30
C ILE A 81 -2.64 -4.69 6.37
N THR A 82 -1.42 -4.13 6.44
CA THR A 82 -0.18 -4.91 6.50
C THR A 82 -0.15 -5.80 7.75
N PHE A 83 -0.48 -5.24 8.92
CA PHE A 83 -0.51 -5.99 10.17
C PHE A 83 -1.66 -7.02 10.21
N SER A 84 -2.83 -6.70 9.66
CA SER A 84 -3.91 -7.67 9.52
C SER A 84 -3.49 -8.85 8.65
N CYS A 85 -2.83 -8.61 7.52
CA CYS A 85 -2.31 -9.69 6.67
C CYS A 85 -1.24 -10.51 7.40
N ALA A 86 -0.31 -9.86 8.10
CA ALA A 86 0.72 -10.54 8.89
C ALA A 86 0.12 -11.41 10.00
N ALA A 87 -0.88 -10.91 10.73
CA ALA A 87 -1.59 -11.66 11.75
C ALA A 87 -2.31 -12.88 11.17
N LEU A 88 -3.00 -12.71 10.03
CA LEU A 88 -3.65 -13.83 9.33
C LEU A 88 -2.65 -14.88 8.86
N ILE A 89 -1.52 -14.46 8.28
CA ILE A 89 -0.44 -15.37 7.88
C ILE A 89 0.07 -16.17 9.09
N TYR A 90 0.27 -15.52 10.23
CA TYR A 90 0.72 -16.17 11.46
C TYR A 90 -0.30 -17.17 12.02
N LEU A 91 -1.61 -16.89 11.90
CA LEU A 91 -2.65 -17.79 12.38
C LEU A 91 -2.92 -18.97 11.45
N LEU A 92 -2.65 -18.82 10.15
CA LEU A 92 -2.90 -19.85 9.13
C LEU A 92 -1.73 -20.85 8.96
N ARG A 93 -0.58 -20.59 9.57
CA ARG A 93 0.64 -21.39 9.43
C ARG A 93 1.06 -21.98 10.78
#